data_AF-A0A0K6G0U1-F1
#
_entry.id   AF-A0A0K6G0U1-F1
#
_cell.length_a   1.000
_cell.length_b   1.000
_cell.length_c   1.000
_cell.angle_alpha   90.00
_cell.angle_beta   90.00
_cell.angle_gamma   90.00
#
_symmetry.space_group_name_H-M   'P 1'
#
loop_
_entity.id
_entity.type
_entity.pdbx_description
1 polymer ?
#
loop_
_entity_poly.entity_id
_entity_poly.type
_entity_poly.pdbx_seq_one_letter_code
_entity_poly.pdbx_strand_id
1 'polypeptide(L)'
;MKAICTELVERGTGDTDPFDGAVFDVIVCTQAYHHFEDINGTTKILASYLKPGTGVLVVIDMIRSSESEKLHKDHGHVVVYKGGFEEEPIRSAFVDAAGLQNYSFKPAFQMGWEEKLVDLFIATGVRTAT
;
A
#
# COMPACT_ATOMS: atom_id res chain seq x y z
N MET A 1 1.14 -22.37 5.31
CA MET A 1 1.05 -21.16 4.48
C MET A 1 0.02 -21.41 3.40
N LYS A 2 -1.06 -20.63 3.33
CA LYS A 2 -2.08 -20.69 2.27
C LYS A 2 -1.84 -19.51 1.35
N ALA A 3 -1.71 -19.75 0.05
CA ALA A 3 -1.64 -18.70 -0.97
C ALA A 3 -2.94 -18.74 -1.77
N ILE A 4 -3.50 -17.56 -2.04
CA ILE A 4 -4.73 -17.40 -2.83
C ILE A 4 -4.39 -16.42 -3.95
N CYS A 5 -4.58 -16.84 -5.19
CA CYS A 5 -4.58 -15.94 -6.34
C CYS A 5 -6.03 -15.58 -6.64
N THR A 6 -6.36 -14.31 -6.44
CA THR A 6 -7.72 -13.79 -6.64
C THR A 6 -7.61 -12.32 -7.01
N GLU A 7 -8.61 -11.83 -7.73
CA GLU A 7 -8.85 -10.40 -7.81
C GLU A 7 -9.37 -9.89 -6.46
N LEU A 8 -8.87 -8.74 -6.03
CA LEU A 8 -9.36 -8.08 -4.83
C LEU A 8 -10.42 -7.05 -5.22
N VAL A 9 -11.62 -7.18 -4.65
CA VAL A 9 -12.70 -6.20 -4.77
C VAL A 9 -13.05 -5.67 -3.38
N GLU A 10 -13.70 -4.51 -3.31
CA GLU A 10 -14.11 -3.95 -2.01
C GLU A 10 -15.07 -4.94 -1.31
N ARG A 11 -14.77 -5.28 -0.06
CA ARG A 11 -15.53 -6.29 0.68
C ARG A 11 -17.01 -5.93 0.74
N GLY A 12 -17.86 -6.89 0.38
CA GLY A 12 -19.31 -6.71 0.36
C GLY A 12 -19.87 -6.10 -0.94
N THR A 13 -19.04 -5.85 -1.96
CA THR A 13 -19.50 -5.33 -3.26
C THR A 13 -19.61 -6.40 -4.36
N GLY A 14 -18.99 -7.57 -4.17
CA GLY A 14 -19.03 -8.69 -5.13
C GLY A 14 -19.92 -9.85 -4.69
N ASP A 15 -20.17 -10.79 -5.61
CA ASP A 15 -21.02 -11.97 -5.38
C ASP A 15 -20.38 -13.00 -4.43
N THR A 16 -19.05 -13.02 -4.34
CA THR A 16 -18.28 -13.94 -3.51
C THR A 16 -17.16 -13.20 -2.76
N ASP A 17 -16.98 -13.49 -1.48
CA ASP A 17 -15.83 -13.04 -0.70
C ASP A 17 -14.68 -14.06 -0.84
N PRO A 18 -13.52 -13.69 -1.44
CA PRO A 18 -12.41 -14.63 -1.65
C PRO A 18 -11.77 -15.14 -0.35
N PHE A 19 -12.11 -14.53 0.79
CA PHE A 19 -11.62 -14.92 2.11
C PHE A 19 -12.71 -15.49 3.01
N ASP A 20 -13.88 -15.86 2.46
CA ASP A 20 -14.99 -16.50 3.19
C ASP A 20 -15.42 -15.70 4.44
N GLY A 21 -15.44 -14.37 4.32
CA GLY A 21 -15.82 -13.46 5.40
C GLY A 21 -14.72 -13.15 6.41
N ALA A 22 -13.51 -13.69 6.23
CA ALA A 22 -12.39 -13.38 7.12
C ALA A 22 -12.02 -11.88 7.08
N VAL A 23 -11.53 -11.40 8.23
CA VAL A 23 -10.91 -10.08 8.38
C VAL A 23 -9.54 -10.24 9.00
N PHE A 24 -8.66 -9.28 8.75
CA PHE A 24 -7.26 -9.37 9.13
C PHE A 24 -6.91 -8.33 10.19
N ASP A 25 -6.16 -8.75 11.21
CA ASP A 25 -5.58 -7.82 12.18
C ASP A 25 -4.47 -6.96 11.54
N VAL A 26 -3.77 -7.50 10.53
CA VAL A 26 -2.73 -6.77 9.79
C VAL A 26 -2.79 -7.15 8.30
N ILE A 27 -2.70 -6.14 7.44
CA ILE A 27 -2.41 -6.31 6.01
C ILE A 27 -1.11 -5.57 5.71
N VAL A 28 -0.20 -6.23 4.98
CA VAL A 28 1.08 -5.65 4.56
C VAL A 28 1.13 -5.63 3.04
N CYS A 29 1.42 -4.46 2.45
CA CYS A 29 1.65 -4.29 1.03
C CYS A 29 3.06 -3.69 0.83
N THR A 30 3.98 -4.47 0.29
CA THR A 30 5.40 -4.11 0.20
C THR A 30 5.83 -4.06 -1.26
N GLN A 31 6.44 -2.94 -1.66
CA GLN A 31 6.98 -2.70 -3.01
C GLN A 31 5.99 -3.02 -4.13
N ALA A 32 4.72 -2.66 -3.94
CA ALA A 32 3.67 -2.90 -4.92
C ALA A 32 2.82 -1.65 -5.21
N TYR A 33 2.81 -0.64 -4.33
CA TYR A 33 1.99 0.55 -4.53
C TYR A 33 2.39 1.29 -5.80
N HIS A 34 3.69 1.34 -6.12
CA HIS A 34 4.18 2.02 -7.31
C HIS A 34 3.73 1.39 -8.65
N HIS A 35 3.21 0.15 -8.62
CA HIS A 35 2.63 -0.53 -9.77
C HIS A 35 1.15 -0.25 -9.97
N PHE A 36 0.43 0.24 -8.96
CA PHE A 36 -1.01 0.48 -9.06
C PHE A 36 -1.30 1.84 -9.72
N GLU A 37 -2.23 1.86 -10.67
CA GLU A 37 -2.71 3.12 -11.27
C GLU A 37 -3.57 3.93 -10.29
N ASP A 38 -4.32 3.23 -9.42
CA ASP A 38 -5.19 3.83 -8.41
C ASP A 38 -4.86 3.29 -7.01
N ILE A 39 -3.93 3.97 -6.33
CA ILE A 39 -3.61 3.67 -4.94
C ILE A 39 -4.75 4.04 -3.98
N ASN A 40 -5.65 4.95 -4.34
CA ASN A 40 -6.77 5.33 -3.48
C ASN A 40 -7.81 4.20 -3.41
N GLY A 41 -8.24 3.71 -4.59
CA GLY A 41 -9.11 2.55 -4.70
C GLY A 41 -8.49 1.29 -4.08
N THR A 42 -7.21 1.04 -4.36
CA THR A 42 -6.49 -0.09 -3.77
C THR A 42 -6.46 -0.02 -2.24
N THR A 43 -6.14 1.15 -1.67
CA THR A 43 -6.09 1.35 -0.20
C THR A 43 -7.46 1.11 0.43
N LYS A 44 -8.54 1.58 -0.23
CA LYS A 44 -9.92 1.36 0.22
C LYS A 44 -10.28 -0.13 0.24
N ILE A 45 -9.94 -0.86 -0.83
CA ILE A 45 -10.16 -2.31 -0.93
C ILE A 45 -9.42 -3.03 0.20
N LEU A 46 -8.12 -2.77 0.38
CA LEU A 46 -7.33 -3.39 1.44
C LEU A 46 -7.90 -3.07 2.83
N ALA A 47 -8.25 -1.81 3.10
CA ALA A 47 -8.84 -1.39 4.37
C ALA A 47 -10.18 -2.09 4.66
N SER A 48 -10.97 -2.41 3.63
CA SER A 48 -12.26 -3.10 3.79
C SER A 48 -12.14 -4.52 4.37
N TYR A 49 -10.96 -5.14 4.26
CA TYR A 49 -10.66 -6.47 4.81
C TYR A 49 -10.00 -6.42 6.20
N LEU A 50 -9.63 -5.24 6.70
CA LEU A 50 -9.09 -5.12 8.06
C LEU A 50 -10.16 -5.33 9.12
N LYS A 51 -9.79 -5.85 10.29
CA LYS A 51 -10.69 -5.92 11.43
C LYS A 51 -11.10 -4.50 11.89
N PRO A 52 -12.41 -4.21 12.08
CA PRO A 52 -12.85 -2.90 12.57
C PRO A 52 -12.21 -2.53 13.91
N GLY A 53 -11.84 -1.27 14.08
CA GLY A 53 -11.31 -0.67 15.30
C GLY A 53 -9.87 -1.07 15.69
N THR A 54 -9.32 -2.15 15.12
CA THR A 54 -8.03 -2.70 15.54
C THR A 54 -7.11 -3.10 14.38
N GLY A 55 -7.65 -3.38 13.20
CA GLY A 55 -6.88 -3.82 12.06
C GLY A 55 -6.00 -2.71 11.49
N VAL A 56 -4.77 -3.05 11.11
CA VAL A 56 -3.76 -2.11 10.62
C VAL A 56 -3.36 -2.41 9.18
N LEU A 57 -3.40 -1.39 8.33
CA LEU A 57 -2.73 -1.43 7.02
C LEU A 57 -1.29 -0.96 7.19
N VAL A 58 -0.34 -1.69 6.63
CA VAL A 58 1.07 -1.32 6.53
C VAL A 58 1.48 -1.31 5.07
N VAL A 59 1.97 -0.17 4.58
CA VAL A 59 2.54 -0.03 3.23
C VAL A 59 4.02 0.29 3.35
N ILE A 60 4.84 -0.43 2.62
CA ILE A 60 6.29 -0.23 2.57
C ILE A 60 6.69 -0.03 1.12
N ASP A 61 7.13 1.17 0.76
CA ASP A 61 7.51 1.47 -0.62
C ASP A 61 8.59 2.57 -0.69
N MET A 62 9.03 2.90 -1.90
CA MET A 62 10.12 3.84 -2.14
C MET A 62 9.70 5.29 -1.87
N ILE A 63 10.58 6.04 -1.21
CA ILE A 63 10.50 7.49 -1.13
C ILE A 63 10.98 8.09 -2.44
N ARG A 64 10.29 9.12 -2.91
CA ARG A 64 10.69 9.84 -4.12
C ARG A 64 12.04 10.53 -3.97
N SER A 65 12.96 10.20 -4.87
CA SER A 65 14.30 10.75 -4.94
C SER A 65 14.85 10.67 -6.37
N SER A 66 15.95 11.39 -6.63
CA SER A 66 16.66 11.28 -7.90
C SER A 66 17.25 9.89 -8.14
N GLU A 67 17.57 9.14 -7.08
CA GLU A 67 18.08 7.78 -7.21
C GLU A 67 16.96 6.79 -7.48
N SER A 68 15.81 6.93 -6.82
CA SER A 68 14.66 6.06 -7.06
C SER A 68 14.04 6.23 -8.45
N GLU A 69 14.04 7.43 -9.02
CA GLU A 69 13.60 7.64 -10.42
C GLU A 69 14.46 6.89 -11.45
N LYS A 70 15.71 6.52 -11.09
CA LYS A 70 16.61 5.77 -11.98
C LYS A 70 16.34 4.27 -11.95
N LEU A 71 15.63 3.74 -10.94
CA LEU A 71 15.36 2.29 -10.79
C LEU A 71 14.61 1.69 -11.98
N HIS A 72 13.66 2.44 -12.54
CA HIS A 72 12.74 1.93 -13.55
C HIS A 72 12.93 2.56 -14.93
N LYS A 73 14.12 3.12 -15.22
CA LYS A 73 14.41 3.72 -16.52
C LYS A 73 14.15 2.75 -17.69
N ASP A 74 14.48 1.47 -17.53
CA ASP A 74 14.36 0.47 -18.60
C ASP A 74 13.02 -0.31 -18.57
N HIS A 75 12.21 -0.13 -17.52
CA HIS A 75 10.93 -0.83 -17.31
C HIS A 75 9.75 0.11 -17.03
N GLY A 76 9.87 1.39 -17.40
CA GLY A 76 8.89 2.43 -17.07
C GLY A 76 7.51 2.28 -17.72
N HIS A 77 7.22 1.20 -18.44
CA HIS A 77 5.89 0.87 -18.96
C HIS A 77 5.07 0.00 -17.98
N VAL A 78 5.68 -0.54 -16.93
CA VAL A 78 5.03 -1.40 -15.91
C VAL A 78 4.93 -0.69 -14.55
N VAL A 79 5.53 0.51 -14.43
CA VAL A 79 5.61 1.27 -13.18
C VAL A 79 4.98 2.63 -13.36
N VAL A 80 3.88 2.87 -12.64
CA VAL A 80 3.11 4.11 -12.66
C VAL A 80 3.88 5.20 -11.90
N TYR A 81 4.37 4.87 -10.70
CA TYR A 81 5.11 5.78 -9.83
C TYR A 81 6.62 5.51 -9.90
N LYS A 82 7.25 5.91 -11.01
CA LYS A 82 8.64 5.55 -11.35
C LYS A 82 9.71 5.96 -10.34
N GLY A 83 9.44 6.99 -9.55
CA GLY A 83 10.32 7.45 -8.49
C GLY A 83 9.91 7.00 -7.09
N GLY A 84 8.82 6.27 -6.92
CA GLY A 84 8.18 6.13 -5.61
C GLY A 84 7.34 7.35 -5.24
N PHE A 85 7.17 7.59 -3.94
CA PHE A 85 6.12 8.46 -3.40
C PHE A 85 6.66 9.60 -2.54
N GLU A 86 5.96 10.73 -2.61
CA GLU A 86 5.94 11.72 -1.53
C GLU A 86 4.86 11.32 -0.50
N GLU A 87 4.86 11.94 0.67
CA GLU A 87 3.91 11.59 1.74
C GLU A 87 2.45 11.91 1.36
N GLU A 88 2.19 13.02 0.68
CA GLU A 88 0.81 13.49 0.42
C GLU A 88 -0.08 12.50 -0.35
N PRO A 89 0.35 11.88 -1.47
CA PRO A 89 -0.42 10.84 -2.13
C PRO A 89 -0.77 9.66 -1.21
N ILE A 90 0.18 9.24 -0.35
CA ILE A 90 -0.04 8.14 0.60
C ILE A 90 -1.00 8.58 1.72
N ARG A 91 -0.85 9.79 2.23
CA ARG A 91 -1.76 10.40 3.22
C ARG A 91 -3.18 10.44 2.66
N SER A 92 -3.35 10.90 1.43
CA SER A 92 -4.68 10.99 0.80
C SER A 92 -5.31 9.62 0.61
N ALA A 93 -4.53 8.62 0.18
CA ALA A 93 -5.01 7.25 0.05
C ALA A 93 -5.45 6.64 1.40
N PHE A 94 -4.67 6.86 2.47
CA PHE A 94 -4.96 6.31 3.80
C PHE A 94 -6.11 7.04 4.50
N VAL A 95 -6.03 8.37 4.56
CA VAL A 95 -6.94 9.20 5.37
C VAL A 95 -8.19 9.58 4.58
N ASP A 96 -8.02 10.18 3.40
CA ASP A 96 -9.13 10.78 2.67
C ASP A 96 -9.96 9.70 1.95
N ALA A 97 -9.31 8.73 1.30
CA ALA A 97 -9.98 7.68 0.52
C ALA A 97 -10.46 6.50 1.38
N ALA A 98 -9.62 6.01 2.30
CA ALA A 98 -9.91 4.82 3.11
C ALA A 98 -10.38 5.11 4.54
N GLY A 99 -10.35 6.36 4.99
CA GLY A 99 -10.80 6.75 6.33
C GLY A 99 -9.97 6.17 7.48
N LEU A 100 -8.74 5.70 7.21
CA LEU A 100 -7.87 5.12 8.22
C LEU A 100 -7.45 6.18 9.24
N GLN A 101 -7.47 5.80 10.51
CA GLN A 101 -7.07 6.65 11.63
C GLN A 101 -5.63 6.36 12.05
N ASN A 102 -5.09 7.21 12.92
CA ASN A 102 -3.72 7.09 13.43
C ASN A 102 -2.68 6.95 12.30
N TYR A 103 -2.87 7.72 11.23
CA TYR A 103 -1.97 7.72 10.08
C TYR A 103 -0.54 8.06 10.51
N SER A 104 0.43 7.33 9.98
CA SER A 104 1.85 7.63 10.10
C SER A 104 2.55 7.32 8.79
N PHE A 105 3.52 8.16 8.43
CA PHE A 105 4.49 7.93 7.37
C PHE A 105 5.88 8.19 7.91
N LYS A 106 6.80 7.25 7.75
CA LYS A 106 8.17 7.38 8.27
C LYS A 106 9.17 6.80 7.28
N PRO A 107 10.23 7.54 6.89
CA PRO A 107 11.43 6.92 6.37
C PRO A 107 11.94 5.89 7.38
N ALA A 108 12.20 4.67 6.93
CA ALA A 108 12.48 3.56 7.82
C ALA A 108 13.78 2.84 7.50
N PHE A 109 14.06 2.59 6.21
CA PHE A 109 15.20 1.78 5.79
C PHE A 109 15.79 2.28 4.49
N GLN A 110 17.04 1.91 4.24
CA GLN A 110 17.68 2.04 2.93
C GLN A 110 17.83 0.68 2.29
N MET A 111 17.39 0.57 1.04
CA MET A 111 17.63 -0.58 0.19
C MET A 111 18.83 -0.29 -0.72
N GLY A 112 19.81 -1.19 -0.73
CA GLY A 112 20.87 -1.16 -1.73
C GLY A 112 20.34 -1.65 -3.07
N TRP A 113 20.53 -0.85 -4.12
CA TRP A 113 20.25 -1.23 -5.50
C TRP A 113 21.42 -0.81 -6.37
N GLU A 114 22.17 -1.80 -6.89
CA GLU A 114 23.48 -1.60 -7.50
C GLU A 114 24.42 -0.81 -6.55
N GLU A 115 25.01 0.29 -7.02
CA GLU A 115 25.87 1.19 -6.24
C GLU A 115 25.08 2.31 -5.52
N LYS A 116 23.74 2.25 -5.53
CA LYS A 116 22.86 3.30 -5.00
C LYS A 116 22.14 2.84 -3.74
N LEU A 117 21.76 3.82 -2.93
CA LEU A 117 20.89 3.64 -1.78
C LEU A 117 19.54 4.30 -2.08
N VAL A 118 18.47 3.56 -1.85
CA VAL A 118 17.09 3.99 -2.08
C VAL A 118 16.37 3.98 -0.74
N ASP A 119 15.85 5.12 -0.33
CA ASP A 119 15.09 5.23 0.91
C ASP A 119 13.70 4.61 0.74
N LEU A 120 13.30 3.81 1.72
CA LEU A 120 11.97 3.20 1.84
C LEU A 120 11.24 3.83 3.04
N PHE A 121 9.94 4.05 2.89
CA PHE A 121 9.06 4.45 3.98
C PHE A 121 8.26 3.27 4.53
N ILE A 122 7.76 3.41 5.75
CA ILE A 122 6.62 2.67 6.27
C ILE A 122 5.48 3.65 6.48
N ALA A 123 4.33 3.36 5.89
CA ALA A 123 3.07 4.01 6.16
C ALA A 123 2.13 3.07 6.90
N THR A 124 1.43 3.58 7.92
CA THR A 124 0.47 2.79 8.70
C THR A 124 -0.85 3.53 8.89
N GLY A 125 -1.95 2.79 8.99
CA GLY A 125 -3.26 3.33 9.36
C GLY A 125 -4.17 2.26 9.95
N VAL A 126 -5.01 2.66 10.91
CA VAL A 126 -5.92 1.76 11.65
C VAL A 126 -7.33 1.91 11.11
N ARG A 127 -8.01 0.79 10.82
CA ARG A 127 -9.41 0.81 10.43
C ARG A 127 -10.28 1.32 11.58
N THR A 128 -11.21 2.21 11.28
CA THR A 128 -12.19 2.72 12.25
C THR A 128 -13.04 1.60 12.86
N ALA A 129 -13.44 1.78 14.12
CA ALA A 129 -14.50 0.99 14.74
C ALA A 129 -15.81 1.50 14.15
N THR A 130 -16.39 0.76 13.22
CA THR A 130 -17.78 0.94 12.79
C THR A 130 -18.63 -0.11 13.46
#